data_AF-A0A1I5DSV6-F1
#
_entry.id   AF-A0A1I5DSV6-F1
#
_cell.length_a   1.000
_cell.length_b   1.000
_cell.length_c   1.000
_cell.angle_alpha   90.00
_cell.angle_beta   90.00
_cell.angle_gamma   90.00
#
_symmetry.space_group_name_H-M   'P 1'
#
loop_
_entity.id
_entity.type
_entity.pdbx_description
1 polymer ?
#
loop_
_entity_poly.entity_id
_entity_poly.type
_entity_poly.pdbx_seq_one_letter_code
_entity_poly.pdbx_strand_id
1 'polypeptide(L)' 'YIEYKAGLSGIKVEYVGPEYTSQICPECGEKNKARDRKYKCSCGFKTHRDRVGAMNIIKAPVIDSKSLSA' A
#
# COMPACT_ATOMS: atom_id res chain seq x y z
N TYR A 1 14.18 -1.84 12.94
CA TYR A 1 14.40 -0.42 13.31
C TYR A 1 13.09 0.34 13.50
N ILE A 2 12.12 0.23 12.58
CA ILE A 2 10.84 0.95 12.65
C ILE A 2 10.01 0.49 13.86
N GLU A 3 9.78 -0.81 14.04
CA GLU A 3 8.98 -1.34 15.17
C GLU A 3 9.55 -0.93 16.53
N TYR A 4 10.88 -1.05 16.71
CA TYR A 4 11.55 -0.65 17.94
C TYR A 4 11.29 0.82 18.28
N LYS A 5 11.52 1.73 17.32
CA LYS A 5 11.31 3.16 17.54
C LYS A 5 9.84 3.53 17.70
N ALA A 6 8.96 2.89 16.94
CA ALA A 6 7.52 3.08 17.06
C ALA A 6 7.05 2.66 18.46
N GLY A 7 7.55 1.53 18.98
CA GLY A 7 7.29 1.06 20.33
C GLY A 7 7.75 2.03 21.41
N LEU A 8 8.94 2.64 21.27
CA LEU A 8 9.40 3.70 22.19
C LEU A 8 8.47 4.92 22.23
N SER A 9 7.81 5.22 21.12
CA SER A 9 6.86 6.33 21.00
C SER A 9 5.40 5.92 21.27
N GLY A 10 5.12 4.67 21.66
CA GLY A 10 3.76 4.17 21.86
C GLY A 10 2.94 4.01 20.57
N ILE A 11 3.59 3.95 19.41
CA ILE A 11 2.95 3.78 18.10
C ILE A 11 2.86 2.29 17.78
N LYS A 12 1.63 1.79 17.56
CA LYS A 12 1.39 0.42 17.08
C LYS A 12 1.82 0.29 15.61
N VAL A 13 2.60 -0.73 15.30
CA VAL A 13 2.95 -1.10 13.92
C VAL A 13 2.09 -2.28 13.50
N GLU A 14 1.46 -2.15 12.33
CA GLU A 14 0.65 -3.21 11.72
C GLU A 14 1.23 -3.55 10.36
N TYR A 15 1.27 -4.86 10.06
CA TYR A 15 1.71 -5.36 8.78
C TYR A 15 0.50 -5.56 7.86
N VAL A 16 0.63 -5.19 6.60
CA VAL A 16 -0.41 -5.37 5.58
C VAL A 16 0.12 -6.19 4.42
N GLY A 17 -0.78 -6.82 3.68
CA GLY A 17 -0.45 -7.51 2.44
C GLY A 17 0.16 -6.52 1.41
N PRO A 18 1.35 -6.79 0.84
CA PRO A 18 2.03 -5.84 -0.05
C PRO A 18 1.44 -5.81 -1.47
N GLU A 19 0.61 -6.80 -1.81
CA GLU A 19 0.23 -7.11 -3.19
C GLU A 19 -0.61 -6.00 -3.84
N TYR A 20 -0.29 -5.69 -5.09
CA TYR A 20 -1.02 -4.75 -5.98
C TYR A 20 -1.21 -3.31 -5.45
N THR A 21 -0.64 -2.96 -4.30
CA THR A 21 -0.76 -1.63 -3.65
C THR A 21 -0.30 -0.49 -4.54
N SER A 22 0.69 -0.68 -5.42
CA SER A 22 1.14 0.36 -6.35
C SER A 22 0.46 0.31 -7.73
N GLN A 23 -0.50 -0.60 -7.94
CA GLN A 23 -1.11 -0.88 -9.24
C GLN A 23 -2.60 -0.55 -9.28
N ILE A 24 -3.32 -0.80 -8.19
CA ILE A 24 -4.75 -0.52 -8.08
C ILE A 24 -4.99 0.98 -8.07
N CYS A 25 -5.83 1.47 -8.98
CA CYS A 25 -6.20 2.88 -8.99
C CYS A 25 -7.10 3.20 -7.79
N PRO A 26 -6.76 4.22 -6.97
CA PRO A 26 -7.57 4.56 -5.79
C PRO A 26 -8.93 5.18 -6.16
N GLU A 27 -9.09 5.66 -7.40
CA GLU A 27 -10.33 6.26 -7.91
C GLU A 27 -11.26 5.24 -8.57
N CYS A 28 -10.74 4.42 -9.51
CA CYS A 28 -11.59 3.51 -10.30
C CYS A 28 -11.39 2.02 -9.99
N GLY A 29 -10.45 1.65 -9.12
CA GLY A 29 -10.19 0.25 -8.74
C GLY A 29 -9.46 -0.60 -9.79
N GLU A 30 -9.34 -0.11 -11.04
CA GLU A 30 -8.66 -0.84 -12.11
C GLU A 30 -7.16 -1.04 -11.85
N LYS A 31 -6.65 -2.20 -12.29
CA LYS A 31 -5.21 -2.50 -12.21
C LYS A 31 -4.48 -1.77 -13.33
N ASN A 32 -3.49 -0.98 -12.94
CA ASN A 32 -2.66 -0.23 -13.87
C ASN A 32 -1.18 -0.45 -13.56
N LYS A 33 -0.45 -0.95 -14.54
CA LYS A 33 1.00 -1.16 -14.43
C LYS A 33 1.75 0.09 -14.89
N ALA A 34 2.02 0.99 -13.94
CA ALA A 34 2.90 2.14 -14.19
C ALA A 34 4.32 1.65 -14.52
N ARG A 35 4.89 2.11 -15.64
CA ARG A 35 6.27 1.77 -16.05
C ARG A 35 7.31 2.60 -15.30
N ASP A 36 6.93 3.81 -14.88
CA ASP A 36 7.79 4.81 -14.27
C ASP A 36 7.22 5.29 -12.92
N ARG A 37 7.83 6.35 -12.36
CA ARG A 37 7.38 6.94 -11.09
C ARG A 37 6.06 7.70 -11.20
N LYS A 38 5.64 8.08 -12.42
CA LYS A 38 4.36 8.74 -12.65
C LYS A 38 3.28 7.68 -12.84
N TYR A 39 2.28 7.71 -11.98
CA TYR A 39 1.09 6.90 -12.13
C TYR A 39 0.07 7.67 -12.98
N LYS A 40 -0.41 7.06 -14.07
CA LYS A 40 -1.46 7.61 -14.93
C LYS A 40 -2.45 6.50 -15.26
N CYS A 41 -3.67 6.58 -14.74
CA CYS A 41 -4.73 5.64 -15.04
C CYS A 41 -5.56 6.09 -16.26
N SER A 42 -6.19 5.13 -16.94
CA SER A 42 -7.14 5.38 -18.03
C SER A 42 -8.36 6.18 -17.59
N CYS A 43 -8.76 6.10 -16.32
CA CYS A 43 -9.85 6.90 -15.74
C CYS A 43 -9.50 8.40 -15.60
N GLY A 44 -8.26 8.80 -15.87
CA GLY A 44 -7.80 10.19 -15.78
C GLY A 44 -7.03 10.51 -14.49
N PHE A 45 -7.01 9.62 -13.50
CA PHE A 45 -6.24 9.81 -12.26
C PHE A 45 -4.72 9.82 -12.52
N LYS A 46 -4.03 10.84 -11.99
CA LYS A 46 -2.59 11.04 -12.18
C LYS A 46 -1.93 11.45 -10.87
N THR A 47 -0.84 10.79 -10.49
CA THR A 47 -0.07 11.09 -9.26
C THR A 47 1.31 10.42 -9.30
N HIS A 48 2.06 10.44 -8.20
CA HIS A 48 3.26 9.62 -8.02
C HIS A 48 2.91 8.18 -7.64
N ARG A 49 3.58 7.19 -8.21
CA ARG A 49 3.33 5.76 -7.96
C ARG A 49 3.46 5.38 -6.48
N ASP A 50 4.46 5.91 -5.80
CA ASP A 50 4.66 5.60 -4.37
C ASP A 50 3.56 6.21 -3.49
N ARG A 51 2.95 7.32 -3.93
CA ARG A 51 1.77 7.89 -3.27
C ARG A 51 0.54 6.98 -3.45
N VAL A 52 0.39 6.34 -4.62
CA VAL A 52 -0.64 5.30 -4.82
C VAL A 52 -0.41 4.13 -3.87
N GLY A 53 0.83 3.65 -3.78
CA GLY A 53 1.24 2.61 -2.84
C GLY A 53 0.82 2.93 -1.40
N ALA A 54 1.19 4.12 -0.90
CA ALA A 54 0.82 4.57 0.44
C ALA A 54 -0.70 4.66 0.65
N MET A 55 -1.44 5.22 -0.32
CA MET A 55 -2.91 5.32 -0.24
C MET A 55 -3.58 3.95 -0.16
N ASN A 56 -3.06 2.97 -0.90
CA ASN A 56 -3.62 1.62 -0.90
C ASN A 56 -3.20 0.81 0.33
N ILE A 57 -1.98 1.02 0.87
CA ILE A 57 -1.53 0.43 2.15
C ILE A 57 -2.47 0.80 3.30
N ILE A 58 -2.92 2.06 3.37
CA ILE A 58 -3.88 2.52 4.39
C ILE A 58 -5.21 1.74 4.32
N LYS A 59 -5.60 1.29 3.12
CA LYS A 59 -6.85 0.56 2.88
C LYS A 59 -6.67 -0.96 2.87
N ALA A 60 -5.44 -1.46 2.97
CA ALA A 60 -5.14 -2.88 2.85
C ALA A 60 -5.50 -3.61 4.15
N PRO A 61 -5.94 -4.88 4.06
CA PRO A 61 -6.18 -5.69 5.25
C PRO A 61 -4.87 -5.93 5.99
N VAL A 62 -4.92 -5.82 7.32
CA VAL A 62 -3.83 -6.22 8.21
C VAL A 62 -3.67 -7.73 8.12
N ILE A 63 -2.43 -8.20 7.99
CA ILE A 63 -2.13 -9.62 8.07
C ILE A 63 -1.96 -10.00 9.54
N ASP A 64 -2.85 -10.85 10.05
CA ASP A 64 -2.64 -11.45 11.37
C ASP A 64 -1.56 -12.53 11.27
N SER A 65 -0.66 -12.56 12.27
CA SER A 65 0.43 -13.53 12.40
C SER A 65 -0.02 -15.00 12.48
N LYS A 66 -1.34 -15.27 12.50
CA LYS A 66 -1.94 -16.60 12.45
C LYS A 66 -2.13 -17.14 11.02
N SER A 67 -1.94 -16.30 10.00
CA SER A 67 -2.14 -16.67 8.59
C SER A 67 -0.86 -17.13 7.87
N LEU A 68 0.27 -17.23 8.59
CA LEU A 68 1.54 -17.73 8.04
C LEU A 68 1.70 -19.27 8.09
N SER A 69 0.64 -20.02 8.43
CA SER A 69 0.65 -21.48 8.32
C SER A 69 0.09 -21.90 6.96
N ALA A 70 0.99 -22.09 5.99
CA ALA A 70 0.79 -22.95 4.84
C ALA A 70 2.02 -23.86 4.71
#